data_AF-A0A355PGB3-F1
#
_entry.id   AF-A0A355PGB3-F1
#
_cell.length_a   1.000
_cell.length_b   1.000
_cell.length_c   1.000
_cell.angle_alpha   90.00
_cell.angle_beta   90.00
_cell.angle_gamma   90.00
#
_symmetry.space_group_name_H-M   'P 1'
#
loop_
_entity.id
_entity.type
_entity.pdbx_description
1 polymer ?
#
loop_
_entity_poly.entity_id
_entity_poly.type
_entity_poly.pdbx_seq_one_letter_code
_entity_poly.pdbx_strand_id
1 'polypeptide(L)' 'QWKRRATRRRKLRGLGLDAYRAWKSAGNGRGPWWNAGASHMNQALPRKWFYDQGLISILDTVRWLSRSS' A
#
# COMPACT_ATOMS: atom_id res chain seq x y z
N GLN A 1 8.70 5.43 10.78
CA GLN A 1 8.35 3.99 10.77
C GLN A 1 7.00 3.73 11.48
N TRP A 2 6.13 2.85 10.98
CA TRP A 2 4.80 2.55 11.57
C TRP A 2 4.80 1.32 12.49
N LYS A 3 5.78 1.23 13.40
CA LYS A 3 5.94 0.10 14.33
C LYS A 3 4.80 0.03 15.36
N ARG A 4 4.42 1.17 15.93
CA ARG A 4 3.36 1.26 16.96
C ARG A 4 1.96 1.27 16.33
N ARG A 5 1.01 0.54 16.94
CA ARG A 5 -0.39 0.44 16.49
C ARG A 5 -1.04 1.82 16.29
N ALA A 6 -0.83 2.75 17.23
CA ALA A 6 -1.38 4.10 17.15
C ALA A 6 -0.89 4.88 15.92
N THR A 7 0.42 4.81 15.64
CA THR A 7 1.02 5.45 14.46
C THR A 7 0.51 4.83 13.17
N ARG A 8 0.41 3.50 13.10
CA ARG A 8 -0.10 2.77 11.94
C ARG A 8 -1.55 3.16 11.63
N ARG A 9 -2.42 3.16 12.65
CA ARG A 9 -3.83 3.59 12.51
C ARG A 9 -3.94 5.01 11.96
N ARG A 10 -3.20 5.96 12.53
CA ARG A 10 -3.20 7.37 12.08
C ARG A 10 -2.76 7.50 10.62
N LYS A 11 -1.74 6.74 10.22
CA LYS A 11 -1.23 6.78 8.85
C LYS A 11 -2.20 6.12 7.85
N LEU A 12 -2.79 4.99 8.21
CA LEU A 12 -3.84 4.35 7.40
C LEU A 12 -5.05 5.27 7.18
N ARG A 13 -5.48 6.01 8.22
CA ARG A 13 -6.53 7.04 8.05
C ARG A 13 -6.11 8.16 7.11
N GLY A 14 -4.87 8.64 7.23
CA GLY A 14 -4.32 9.65 6.32
C GLY A 14 -4.18 9.17 4.87
N LEU A 15 -4.23 7.85 4.64
CA LEU A 15 -4.26 7.22 3.32
C LEU A 15 -5.68 6.87 2.86
N GLY A 16 -6.72 7.41 3.51
CA GLY A 16 -8.10 7.28 3.07
C GLY A 16 -8.84 6.05 3.59
N LEU A 17 -8.30 5.31 4.55
CA LEU A 17 -9.11 4.28 5.24
C LEU A 17 -10.05 4.93 6.24
N ASP A 18 -11.28 4.43 6.25
CA ASP A 18 -12.23 4.69 7.33
C ASP A 18 -11.61 4.38 8.71
N ALA A 19 -12.04 5.13 9.72
CA ALA A 19 -11.51 5.05 11.08
C ALA A 19 -11.60 3.65 11.69
N TYR A 20 -12.72 2.95 11.51
CA TYR A 20 -12.90 1.59 12.04
C TYR A 20 -12.01 0.59 11.33
N ARG A 21 -11.97 0.64 9.99
CA ARG A 21 -11.12 -0.23 9.17
C ARG A 21 -9.65 -0.02 9.48
N ALA A 22 -9.20 1.23 9.60
CA ALA A 22 -7.83 1.57 9.99
C ALA A 22 -7.47 1.05 11.40
N TRP A 23 -8.39 1.12 12.36
CA TRP A 23 -8.18 0.58 13.70
C TRP A 23 -8.07 -0.95 13.69
N LYS A 24 -9.02 -1.64 13.04
CA LYS A 24 -9.00 -3.12 12.87
C LYS A 24 -7.70 -3.56 12.20
N SER A 25 -7.30 -2.94 11.09
CA SER A 25 -6.09 -3.26 10.35
C SER A 25 -4.81 -3.00 11.14
N ALA A 26 -4.76 -1.92 11.92
CA ALA A 26 -3.54 -1.55 12.63
C ALA A 26 -3.11 -2.57 13.71
N GLY A 27 -4.07 -3.30 14.29
CA GLY A 27 -3.88 -4.25 15.38
C GLY A 27 -4.34 -5.68 15.07
N ASN A 28 -4.39 -6.08 13.80
CA ASN A 28 -5.01 -7.33 13.35
C ASN A 28 -4.25 -8.64 13.70
N GLY A 29 -3.11 -8.57 14.38
CA GLY A 29 -2.31 -9.74 14.79
C GLY A 29 -1.65 -10.52 13.65
N ARG A 30 -1.78 -10.06 12.39
CA ARG A 30 -1.19 -10.72 11.23
C ARG A 30 0.24 -10.23 10.98
N GLY A 31 1.07 -11.12 10.45
CA GLY A 31 2.47 -10.82 10.13
C GLY A 31 2.63 -9.81 8.98
N PRO A 32 3.83 -9.24 8.78
CA PRO A 32 4.09 -8.27 7.72
C PRO A 32 3.77 -8.80 6.31
N TRP A 33 4.15 -10.04 6.01
CA TRP A 33 3.91 -10.65 4.69
C TRP A 33 2.42 -10.81 4.38
N TRP A 34 1.64 -11.27 5.36
CA TRP A 34 0.19 -11.35 5.20
C TRP A 34 -0.43 -9.98 4.95
N ASN A 35 0.03 -8.94 5.68
CA ASN A 35 -0.48 -7.58 5.50
C ASN A 35 -0.12 -7.01 4.12
N ALA A 36 1.04 -7.35 3.55
CA ALA A 36 1.49 -6.81 2.27
C ALA A 36 0.49 -7.05 1.12
N GLY A 37 -0.20 -8.20 1.10
CA GLY A 37 -1.22 -8.53 0.10
C GLY A 37 -2.66 -8.31 0.56
N ALA A 38 -2.89 -7.82 1.78
CA ALA A 38 -4.22 -7.74 2.35
C ALA A 38 -5.05 -6.60 1.75
N SER A 39 -6.37 -6.79 1.65
CA SER A 39 -7.27 -5.82 0.98
C SER A 39 -7.21 -4.40 1.55
N HIS A 40 -6.95 -4.24 2.85
CA HIS A 40 -6.81 -2.93 3.48
C HIS A 40 -5.52 -2.22 3.08
N MET A 41 -4.44 -2.95 2.80
CA MET A 41 -3.19 -2.37 2.29
C MET A 41 -3.31 -2.01 0.82
N ASN A 42 -3.96 -2.86 0.01
CA ASN A 42 -4.24 -2.54 -1.40
C ASN A 42 -5.12 -1.30 -1.56
N GLN A 43 -6.04 -1.06 -0.61
CA GLN A 43 -6.83 0.16 -0.55
C GLN A 43 -5.99 1.38 -0.10
N ALA A 44 -5.16 1.22 0.94
CA ALA A 44 -4.36 2.31 1.50
C ALA A 44 -3.21 2.76 0.57
N LEU A 45 -2.61 1.79 -0.12
CA LEU A 45 -1.44 1.97 -0.97
C LEU A 45 -1.72 1.30 -2.33
N PRO A 46 -2.64 1.86 -3.14
CA PRO A 46 -2.91 1.33 -4.46
C PRO A 46 -1.68 1.52 -5.37
N ARG A 47 -1.63 0.78 -6.48
CA ARG A 47 -0.56 0.90 -7.49
C ARG A 47 -0.27 2.36 -7.89
N LYS A 48 -1.32 3.18 -8.06
CA LYS A 48 -1.19 4.61 -8.38
C LYS A 48 -0.38 5.39 -7.34
N TRP A 49 -0.58 5.10 -6.06
CA TRP A 49 0.16 5.79 -5.00
C TRP A 49 1.67 5.59 -5.17
N PHE A 50 2.10 4.38 -5.54
CA PHE A 50 3.51 4.12 -5.80
C PHE A 50 4.03 4.84 -7.04
N TYR A 51 3.23 4.96 -8.11
CA TYR A 51 3.59 5.79 -9.27
C TYR A 51 3.78 7.25 -8.90
N ASP A 52 2.89 7.79 -8.06
CA ASP A 52 2.98 9.17 -7.58
C ASP A 52 4.21 9.38 -6.67
N GLN A 53 4.82 8.30 -6.15
CA GLN A 53 6.10 8.31 -5.43
C GLN A 53 7.32 8.02 -6.32
N GLY A 54 7.14 7.88 -7.64
CA GLY A 54 8.21 7.64 -8.61
C GLY A 54 8.58 6.16 -8.81
N LEU A 55 7.82 5.21 -8.25
CA LEU A 55 8.07 3.79 -8.52
C LEU A 55 7.64 3.44 -9.95
N ILE A 56 8.57 3.02 -10.80
CA ILE A 56 8.26 2.63 -12.18
C ILE A 56 7.70 1.21 -12.28
N SER A 57 6.92 0.97 -13.33
CA SER A 57 6.44 -0.37 -13.68
C SER A 57 7.45 -1.06 -14.59
N ILE A 58 8.09 -2.12 -14.11
CA ILE A 58 9.01 -2.93 -14.95
C ILE A 58 8.26 -3.49 -16.16
N LEU A 59 7.04 -3.99 -15.96
CA LEU A 59 6.23 -4.56 -17.04
C LEU A 59 5.91 -3.52 -18.13
N ASP A 60 5.50 -2.31 -17.74
CA ASP A 60 5.19 -1.26 -18.72
C ASP A 60 6.47 -0.77 -19.42
N THR A 61 7.59 -0.74 -18.70
CA THR A 61 8.91 -0.40 -19.27
C THR A 61 9.34 -1.41 -20.34
N VAL A 62 9.23 -2.71 -20.04
CA VAL A 62 9.56 -3.78 -21.00
C VAL A 62 8.65 -3.70 -22.22
N ARG A 63 7.34 -3.56 -22.03
CA ARG A 63 6.37 -3.43 -23.14
C ARG A 63 6.66 -2.23 -24.04
N TRP A 64 7.05 -1.09 -23.46
CA TRP A 64 7.40 0.10 -24.21
C TRP A 64 8.66 -0.12 -25.07
N LEU A 65 9.72 -0.71 -24.49
CA LEU A 65 10.96 -1.03 -25.22
C LEU A 65 10.71 -2.01 -26.36
N SER A 66 9.95 -3.07 -26.13
CA SER A 66 9.63 -4.07 -27.16
C SER A 66 8.79 -3.53 -28.32
N ARG A 67 8.04 -2.44 -28.11
CA ARG A 67 7.26 -1.78 -29.16
C ARG A 67 8.03 -0.70 -29.91
N SER A 68 9.15 -0.27 -29.35
CA SER A 68 10.01 0.79 -29.91
C SER A 68 11.23 0.22 -30.65
N SER A 69 11.35 -1.12 -30.68
CA SER A 69 12.30 -1.89 -31.51
C SER A 69 11.59 -2.36 -32.76
#